data_AF-A0A8X6YA45-F1
#
_entry.id   AF-A0A8X6YA45-F1
#
_cell.length_a   1.000
_cell.length_b   1.000
_cell.length_c   1.000
_cell.angle_alpha   90.00
_cell.angle_beta   90.00
_cell.angle_gamma   90.00
#
_symmetry.space_group_name_H-M   'P 1'
#
loop_
_entity.id
_entity.type
_entity.pdbx_description
1 polymer ?
#
loop_
_entity_poly.entity_id
_entity_poly.type
_entity_poly.pdbx_seq_one_letter_code
_entity_poly.pdbx_strand_id
1 'polypeptide(L)'
;MIQDCNPSSSRLLFLRPRFSRLRFFRFRSPFSPGSVLRSGLPQSLPGPPLYILGPQPDLVNLVRPEFLEGTNGPTTAFSENDRDRSKIRDFREQTNEAIFSKRNVACKILKGLILILCISCFLYQSANFFVLYFTYPTTLSLAVTNPEVIIKPALTFCISNLINRTYFCTEYPNLCTEPSNVTEFCEKYPLNCNGNNSNLLIPDSEELEGRYIVKALEAVQRLHLDYIHGRSKRNPWSLRNLCTDRDMKENFIFDQYTGFYSMCYSSNLRLDDNAEPEKWNKNSSPRGVRNMIDYFTLQMPNNESFLYENAPKIIFSVHSPFVRDDPRILQNELKFGRTYEVNVRLKEEHLLQHPYPTDCTDYEDLWRKNNKTGPRSQEVVLIIPLILVSRE
;
A
#
# COMPACT_ATOMS: atom_id res chain seq x y z
N MET A 1 -7.82 8.28 7.09
CA MET A 1 -7.45 9.43 6.22
C MET A 1 -6.44 8.89 5.25
N ILE A 2 -6.63 9.10 3.94
CA ILE A 2 -5.72 8.57 2.93
C ILE A 2 -4.73 9.68 2.59
N GLN A 3 -3.47 9.43 2.92
CA GLN A 3 -2.35 10.26 2.50
C GLN A 3 -1.66 9.51 1.38
N ASP A 4 -1.62 10.10 0.19
CA ASP A 4 -0.84 9.57 -0.91
C ASP A 4 0.52 10.25 -0.90
N CYS A 5 1.57 9.43 -1.00
CA CYS A 5 2.93 9.90 -0.89
C CYS A 5 3.77 9.33 -2.03
N ASN A 6 4.56 10.20 -2.63
CA ASN A 6 5.33 9.87 -3.81
C ASN A 6 6.65 9.21 -3.40
N PRO A 7 6.93 7.95 -3.77
CA PRO A 7 8.23 7.34 -3.45
C PRO A 7 9.39 7.86 -4.33
N SER A 8 9.21 8.87 -5.18
CA SER A 8 10.16 9.19 -6.26
C SER A 8 11.08 10.43 -6.10
N SER A 9 11.12 11.12 -4.96
CA SER A 9 11.96 12.32 -4.79
C SER A 9 13.37 12.09 -4.20
N SER A 10 14.04 10.97 -4.53
CA SER A 10 15.48 10.79 -4.27
C SER A 10 16.12 9.96 -5.38
N ARG A 11 16.57 10.62 -6.46
CA ARG A 11 17.36 10.00 -7.53
C ARG A 11 18.79 9.73 -7.03
N LEU A 12 19.02 8.52 -6.53
CA LEU A 12 20.33 7.87 -6.56
C LEU A 12 20.15 6.59 -7.38
N LEU A 13 20.83 6.56 -8.53
CA LEU A 13 20.88 5.44 -9.47
C LEU A 13 21.37 4.17 -8.76
N PHE A 14 20.44 3.31 -8.35
CA PHE A 14 20.71 1.91 -8.10
C PHE A 14 19.65 1.04 -8.78
N LEU A 15 20.15 -0.02 -9.41
CA LEU A 15 19.43 -0.99 -10.22
C LEU A 15 18.19 -1.54 -9.47
N ARG A 16 17.05 -1.60 -10.18
CA ARG A 16 15.75 -2.14 -9.74
C ARG A 16 15.91 -3.44 -8.93
N PRO A 17 15.11 -3.60 -7.86
CA PRO A 17 14.16 -4.72 -7.90
C PRO A 17 12.76 -4.45 -7.31
N ARG A 18 11.76 -4.94 -8.07
CA ARG A 18 10.53 -5.67 -7.70
C ARG A 18 9.68 -5.27 -6.47
N PHE A 19 8.52 -4.70 -6.79
CA PHE A 19 7.14 -4.97 -6.29
C PHE A 19 6.87 -5.27 -4.81
N SER A 20 6.12 -4.36 -4.19
CA SER A 20 5.31 -4.57 -2.98
C SER A 20 4.16 -5.55 -3.27
N ARG A 21 4.24 -6.76 -2.72
CA ARG A 21 3.20 -7.80 -2.84
C ARG A 21 2.01 -7.51 -1.91
N LEU A 22 0.82 -7.37 -2.48
CA LEU A 22 -0.41 -7.84 -1.83
C LEU A 22 -0.42 -9.38 -1.91
N ARG A 23 -0.24 -10.07 -0.77
CA ARG A 23 -0.48 -11.52 -0.70
C ARG A 23 -1.98 -11.75 -0.58
N PHE A 24 -2.62 -12.14 -1.67
CA PHE A 24 -3.92 -12.80 -1.61
C PHE A 24 -3.69 -14.30 -1.35
N PHE A 25 -4.46 -14.86 -0.42
CA PHE A 25 -4.44 -16.29 -0.15
C PHE A 25 -5.06 -17.04 -1.33
N ARG A 26 -4.42 -18.16 -1.71
CA ARG A 26 -4.87 -19.10 -2.73
C ARG A 26 -6.32 -19.52 -2.47
N PHE A 27 -7.21 -19.24 -3.43
CA PHE A 27 -8.61 -19.65 -3.39
C PHE A 27 -8.72 -21.17 -3.29
N ARG A 28 -9.40 -21.68 -2.25
CA ARG A 28 -9.93 -23.05 -2.23
C ARG A 28 -11.35 -23.01 -2.78
N SER A 29 -11.59 -23.67 -3.91
CA SER A 29 -12.95 -23.97 -4.37
C SER A 29 -13.56 -25.04 -3.48
N PRO A 30 -14.77 -24.87 -2.92
CA PRO A 30 -15.50 -25.99 -2.35
C PRO A 30 -16.32 -26.70 -3.44
N PHE A 31 -16.12 -28.02 -3.52
CA PHE A 31 -17.07 -29.09 -3.85
C PHE A 31 -17.98 -28.99 -5.10
N SER A 32 -17.80 -29.96 -6.00
CA SER A 32 -18.89 -30.62 -6.74
C SER A 32 -19.58 -31.67 -5.85
N PRO A 33 -20.86 -32.01 -6.05
CA PRO A 33 -21.60 -32.92 -5.18
C PRO A 33 -21.31 -34.38 -5.54
N GLY A 34 -21.02 -35.21 -4.52
CA GLY A 34 -20.91 -36.65 -4.70
C GLY A 34 -20.52 -37.42 -3.43
N SER A 35 -21.48 -38.20 -2.93
CA SER A 35 -21.35 -39.36 -2.03
C SER A 35 -20.90 -39.18 -0.57
N VAL A 36 -21.85 -39.55 0.29
CA VAL A 36 -21.83 -39.95 1.70
C VAL A 36 -20.60 -40.80 2.10
N LEU A 37 -19.93 -40.44 3.20
CA LEU A 37 -19.52 -41.37 4.28
C LEU A 37 -19.01 -40.61 5.53
N ARG A 38 -19.46 -41.11 6.69
CA ARG A 38 -19.12 -40.68 8.06
C ARG A 38 -17.64 -40.84 8.40
N SER A 39 -17.09 -39.87 9.13
CA SER A 39 -16.19 -39.96 10.31
C SER A 39 -15.48 -38.60 10.43
N GLY A 40 -15.54 -37.88 11.54
CA GLY A 40 -14.81 -38.15 12.78
C GLY A 40 -14.04 -36.86 13.12
N LEU A 41 -14.45 -36.16 14.18
CA LEU A 41 -13.80 -34.97 14.74
C LEU A 41 -12.34 -35.28 15.13
N PRO A 42 -11.44 -34.27 15.15
CA PRO A 42 -11.16 -33.71 16.48
C PRO A 42 -10.95 -32.19 16.51
N GLN A 43 -11.29 -31.64 17.68
CA GLN A 43 -10.95 -30.32 18.18
C GLN A 43 -9.44 -30.21 18.46
N SER A 44 -8.84 -29.05 18.17
CA SER A 44 -7.66 -28.58 18.90
C SER A 44 -7.63 -27.07 19.02
N LEU A 45 -7.18 -26.64 20.19
CA LEU A 45 -7.27 -25.33 20.84
C LEU A 45 -6.29 -24.27 20.28
N PRO A 46 -6.53 -22.98 20.57
CA PRO A 46 -5.62 -21.89 20.19
C PRO A 46 -4.43 -21.78 21.16
N GLY A 47 -3.21 -21.71 20.62
CA GLY A 47 -2.02 -21.32 21.38
C GLY A 47 -1.92 -19.80 21.56
N PRO A 48 -1.33 -19.30 22.67
CA PRO A 48 -1.18 -17.88 22.95
C PRO A 48 0.00 -17.24 22.19
N PRO A 49 0.00 -15.91 21.99
CA PRO A 49 1.09 -15.21 21.31
C PRO A 49 2.31 -15.02 22.24
N LEU A 50 3.49 -15.37 21.72
CA LEU A 50 4.79 -15.01 22.29
C LEU A 50 5.05 -13.52 22.04
N TYR A 51 5.19 -12.73 23.11
CA TYR A 51 5.68 -11.37 23.05
C TYR A 51 7.22 -11.38 23.13
N ILE A 52 7.89 -10.85 22.11
CA ILE A 52 9.32 -10.54 22.15
C ILE A 52 9.44 -9.07 22.57
N LEU A 53 9.82 -8.85 23.83
CA LEU A 53 10.22 -7.54 24.34
C LEU A 53 11.67 -7.28 23.89
N GLY A 54 11.89 -6.14 23.24
CA GLY A 54 13.21 -5.62 22.91
C GLY A 54 13.96 -5.11 24.16
N PRO A 55 15.29 -4.92 24.07
CA PRO A 55 16.12 -4.62 25.21
C PRO A 55 15.92 -3.18 25.70
N GLN A 56 15.73 -3.06 27.01
CA GLN A 56 15.75 -1.81 27.77
C GLN A 56 17.21 -1.40 27.99
N PRO A 57 17.59 -0.12 27.83
CA PRO A 57 18.96 0.30 28.09
C PRO A 57 19.24 0.36 29.59
N ASP A 58 20.35 -0.27 30.00
CA ASP A 58 20.84 -0.37 31.36
C ASP A 58 21.07 1.01 32.01
N LEU A 59 20.48 1.15 33.19
CA LEU A 59 20.73 2.23 34.13
C LEU A 59 22.14 2.05 34.72
N VAL A 60 23.07 2.93 34.35
CA VAL A 60 24.41 2.99 34.96
C VAL A 60 24.27 3.46 36.41
N ASN A 61 24.46 2.54 37.35
CA ASN A 61 24.56 2.83 38.77
C ASN A 61 25.85 3.60 39.09
N LEU A 62 25.69 4.80 39.64
CA LEU A 62 26.75 5.60 40.26
C LEU A 62 27.29 4.88 41.50
N VAL A 63 28.53 4.37 41.41
CA VAL A 63 29.30 3.83 42.52
C VAL A 63 29.72 4.98 43.45
N ARG A 64 29.24 4.93 44.69
CA ARG A 64 29.65 5.77 45.83
C ARG A 64 30.99 5.23 46.36
N PRO A 65 32.04 6.05 46.56
CA PRO A 65 33.25 5.58 47.21
C PRO A 65 33.06 5.47 48.73
N GLU A 66 33.33 4.28 49.26
CA GLU A 66 33.40 3.98 50.69
C GLU A 66 34.63 4.63 51.34
N PHE A 67 34.39 5.14 52.54
CA PHE A 67 35.35 5.73 53.46
C PHE A 67 36.04 4.57 54.21
N LEU A 68 37.37 4.47 54.16
CA LEU A 68 38.13 3.53 55.00
C LEU A 68 38.76 4.27 56.18
N GLU A 69 38.26 3.98 57.37
CA GLU A 69 38.86 4.30 58.66
C GLU A 69 40.06 3.40 58.96
N GLY A 70 41.10 4.01 59.55
CA GLY A 70 41.71 3.53 60.79
C GLY A 70 42.67 2.34 60.74
N THR A 71 43.97 2.62 60.84
CA THR A 71 44.90 1.79 61.61
C THR A 71 45.88 2.66 62.39
N ASN A 72 45.75 2.61 63.72
CA ASN A 72 46.69 3.17 64.69
C ASN A 72 47.89 2.22 64.88
N GLY A 73 49.10 2.77 65.04
CA GLY A 73 50.32 2.04 65.37
C GLY A 73 51.49 2.99 65.70
N PRO A 74 52.51 2.55 66.46
CA PRO A 74 52.82 3.13 67.77
C PRO A 74 53.95 4.16 67.83
N THR A 75 53.89 4.92 68.91
CA THR A 75 54.79 5.98 69.38
C THR A 75 56.16 5.44 69.79
N THR A 76 57.23 5.85 69.09
CA THR A 76 58.62 5.74 69.56
C THR A 76 59.12 7.10 70.02
N ALA A 77 59.41 7.20 71.32
CA ALA A 77 60.02 8.35 71.95
C ALA A 77 61.52 8.42 71.61
N PHE A 78 61.94 9.50 70.94
CA PHE A 78 63.34 9.87 70.80
C PHE A 78 63.53 11.26 71.43
N SER A 79 64.34 11.28 72.49
CA SER A 79 64.80 12.46 73.21
C SER A 79 66.05 12.97 72.51
N GLU A 80 65.95 14.07 71.77
CA GLU A 80 67.12 14.70 71.13
C GLU A 80 66.94 16.22 70.99
N ASN A 81 67.82 16.94 71.70
CA ASN A 81 68.25 18.34 71.57
C ASN A 81 67.22 19.45 71.24
N ASP A 82 66.81 20.16 72.28
CA ASP A 82 65.84 21.26 72.27
C ASP A 82 66.38 22.65 71.83
N ARG A 83 67.59 22.74 71.28
CA ARG A 83 68.19 24.04 70.87
C ARG A 83 68.33 24.25 69.36
N ASP A 84 68.21 23.20 68.54
CA ASP A 84 68.14 23.29 67.06
C ASP A 84 66.70 23.19 66.50
N ARG A 85 65.73 22.87 67.36
CA ARG A 85 64.31 22.67 67.01
C ARG A 85 63.52 23.94 66.67
N SER A 86 64.04 25.14 66.98
CA SER A 86 63.36 26.40 66.63
C SER A 86 63.69 26.83 65.20
N LYS A 87 64.95 26.78 64.79
CA LYS A 87 65.38 27.17 63.43
C LYS A 87 64.84 26.23 62.34
N ILE A 88 64.72 24.92 62.62
CA ILE A 88 64.12 23.96 61.67
C ILE A 88 62.59 24.11 61.60
N ARG A 89 61.94 24.58 62.67
CA ARG A 89 60.50 24.89 62.66
C ARG A 89 60.21 26.11 61.78
N ASP A 90 60.97 27.19 61.94
CA ASP A 90 60.79 28.41 61.15
C ASP A 90 61.02 28.18 59.65
N PHE A 91 62.03 27.35 59.30
CA PHE A 91 62.31 27.02 57.90
C PHE A 91 61.25 26.08 57.26
N ARG A 92 60.68 25.14 58.05
CA ARG A 92 59.55 24.29 57.62
C ARG A 92 58.26 25.09 57.48
N GLU A 93 58.04 26.08 58.31
CA GLU A 93 56.83 26.91 58.28
C GLU A 93 56.83 27.82 57.04
N GLN A 94 57.96 28.47 56.72
CA GLN A 94 58.11 29.25 55.48
C GLN A 94 58.02 28.41 54.20
N THR A 95 58.58 27.19 54.18
CA THR A 95 58.47 26.32 53.00
C THR A 95 57.06 25.77 52.82
N ASN A 96 56.36 25.46 53.90
CA ASN A 96 54.97 24.99 53.84
C ASN A 96 54.01 26.08 53.34
N GLU A 97 54.14 27.34 53.77
CA GLU A 97 53.28 28.41 53.25
C GLU A 97 53.47 28.66 51.75
N ALA A 98 54.71 28.59 51.26
CA ALA A 98 55.00 28.69 49.83
C ALA A 98 54.43 27.49 49.02
N ILE A 99 54.46 26.28 49.61
CA ILE A 99 53.87 25.07 49.01
C ILE A 99 52.33 25.15 49.02
N PHE A 100 51.72 25.62 50.10
CA PHE A 100 50.26 25.82 50.21
C PHE A 100 49.75 26.88 49.23
N SER A 101 50.49 27.99 49.07
CA SER A 101 50.15 29.04 48.09
C SER A 101 50.22 28.52 46.64
N LYS A 102 51.27 27.77 46.26
CA LYS A 102 51.37 27.14 44.94
C LYS A 102 50.32 26.05 44.70
N ARG A 103 49.95 25.31 45.74
CA ARG A 103 48.90 24.27 45.68
C ARG A 103 47.51 24.87 45.39
N ASN A 104 47.24 26.08 45.89
CA ASN A 104 46.00 26.80 45.59
C ASN A 104 45.89 27.21 44.12
N VAL A 105 47.00 27.61 43.48
CA VAL A 105 47.01 27.96 42.06
C VAL A 105 46.84 26.72 41.18
N ALA A 106 47.60 25.65 41.45
CA ALA A 106 47.49 24.40 40.70
C ALA A 106 46.09 23.77 40.80
N CYS A 107 45.46 23.80 41.98
CA CYS A 107 44.10 23.31 42.16
C CYS A 107 43.07 24.15 41.38
N LYS A 108 43.23 25.48 41.31
CA LYS A 108 42.38 26.35 40.49
C LYS A 108 42.52 26.03 39.00
N ILE A 109 43.74 25.80 38.52
CA ILE A 109 44.00 25.41 37.12
C ILE A 109 43.36 24.05 36.81
N LEU A 110 43.57 23.04 37.66
CA LEU A 110 42.98 21.72 37.50
C LEU A 110 41.45 21.77 37.48
N LYS A 111 40.82 22.52 38.39
CA LYS A 111 39.37 22.75 38.41
C LYS A 111 38.88 23.43 37.12
N GLY A 112 39.64 24.41 36.62
CA GLY A 112 39.38 25.06 35.34
C GLY A 112 39.43 24.08 34.16
N LEU A 113 40.46 23.22 34.09
CA LEU A 113 40.59 22.20 33.04
C LEU A 113 39.47 21.17 33.07
N ILE A 114 39.10 20.70 34.27
CA ILE A 114 37.97 19.77 34.45
C ILE A 114 36.67 20.44 33.99
N LEU A 115 36.43 21.71 34.38
CA LEU A 115 35.25 22.45 33.95
C LEU A 115 35.20 22.62 32.42
N ILE A 116 36.32 22.98 31.78
CA ILE A 116 36.41 23.10 30.32
C ILE A 116 36.12 21.75 29.67
N LEU A 117 36.72 20.66 30.15
CA LEU A 117 36.48 19.31 29.62
C LEU A 117 35.00 18.92 29.73
N CYS A 118 34.37 19.17 30.89
CA CYS A 118 32.94 18.91 31.09
C CYS A 118 32.07 19.73 30.14
N ILE A 119 32.37 21.02 29.95
CA ILE A 119 31.64 21.88 29.00
C ILE A 119 31.82 21.38 27.56
N SER A 120 33.03 20.99 27.16
CA SER A 120 33.29 20.44 25.82
C SER A 120 32.52 19.14 25.57
N CYS A 121 32.52 18.20 26.52
CA CYS A 121 31.75 16.96 26.41
C CYS A 121 30.24 17.24 26.34
N PHE A 122 29.73 18.16 27.16
CA PHE A 122 28.33 18.58 27.13
C PHE A 122 27.93 19.19 25.79
N LEU A 123 28.75 20.10 25.25
CA LEU A 123 28.50 20.72 23.94
C LEU A 123 28.55 19.69 22.81
N TYR A 124 29.49 18.73 22.86
CA TYR A 124 29.58 17.65 21.88
C TYR A 124 28.34 16.75 21.89
N GLN A 125 27.91 16.31 23.08
CA GLN A 125 26.69 15.49 23.21
C GLN A 125 25.45 16.26 22.76
N SER A 126 25.36 17.55 23.12
CA SER A 126 24.27 18.43 22.70
C SER A 126 24.25 18.59 21.17
N ALA A 127 25.40 18.84 20.54
CA ALA A 127 25.51 18.97 19.09
C ALA A 127 25.07 17.68 18.38
N ASN A 128 25.50 16.50 18.85
CA ASN A 128 25.04 15.22 18.30
C ASN A 128 23.53 15.02 18.45
N PHE A 129 22.97 15.40 19.60
CA PHE A 129 21.52 15.35 19.81
C PHE A 129 20.79 16.29 18.84
N PHE A 130 21.28 17.51 18.64
CA PHE A 130 20.70 18.44 17.66
C PHE A 130 20.81 17.91 16.24
N VAL A 131 21.94 17.32 15.85
CA VAL A 131 22.08 16.66 14.54
C VAL A 131 21.02 15.59 14.37
N LEU A 132 20.87 14.67 15.35
CA LEU A 132 19.85 13.63 15.31
C LEU A 132 18.43 14.22 15.26
N TYR A 133 18.14 15.25 16.06
CA TYR A 133 16.85 15.94 16.05
C TYR A 133 16.53 16.52 14.67
N PHE A 134 17.49 17.18 14.03
CA PHE A 134 17.32 17.76 12.69
C PHE A 134 17.39 16.74 11.54
N THR A 135 17.72 15.46 11.81
CA THR A 135 17.51 14.39 10.82
C THR A 135 16.04 13.95 10.72
N TYR A 136 15.17 14.40 11.62
CA TYR A 136 13.75 14.04 11.68
C TYR A 136 13.52 12.52 11.56
N PRO A 137 14.15 11.69 12.42
CA PRO A 137 14.01 10.25 12.34
C PRO A 137 12.56 9.84 12.67
N THR A 138 12.06 8.83 11.97
CA THR A 138 10.70 8.31 12.16
C THR A 138 10.72 6.86 12.60
N THR A 139 9.71 6.47 13.38
CA THR A 139 9.49 5.07 13.79
C THR A 139 8.14 4.59 13.29
N LEU A 140 8.08 3.36 12.78
CA LEU A 140 6.82 2.75 12.33
C LEU A 140 6.08 2.12 13.51
N SER A 141 4.85 2.55 13.74
CA SER A 141 3.93 1.92 14.69
C SER A 141 2.86 1.13 13.93
N LEU A 142 2.74 -0.17 14.22
CA LEU A 142 1.77 -1.05 13.60
C LEU A 142 0.65 -1.39 14.60
N ALA A 143 -0.58 -1.03 14.25
CA ALA A 143 -1.77 -1.40 15.02
C ALA A 143 -2.73 -2.21 14.15
N VAL A 144 -3.33 -3.25 14.74
CA VAL A 144 -4.40 -4.02 14.10
C VAL A 144 -5.68 -3.77 14.90
N THR A 145 -6.64 -3.12 14.25
CA THR A 145 -7.94 -2.78 14.85
C THR A 145 -9.06 -3.53 14.13
N ASN A 146 -10.20 -3.68 14.81
CA ASN A 146 -11.42 -4.27 14.24
C ASN A 146 -12.57 -3.27 14.41
N PRO A 147 -12.57 -2.17 13.63
CA PRO A 147 -13.57 -1.13 13.77
C PRO A 147 -14.97 -1.64 13.41
N GLU A 148 -16.00 -1.10 14.09
CA GLU A 148 -17.41 -1.44 13.79
C GLU A 148 -17.86 -0.87 12.45
N VAL A 149 -17.31 0.28 12.07
CA VAL A 149 -17.60 0.99 10.82
C VAL A 149 -16.31 1.11 10.02
N ILE A 150 -16.34 0.63 8.78
CA ILE A 150 -15.23 0.78 7.82
C ILE A 150 -15.71 1.55 6.60
N ILE A 151 -14.78 2.21 5.92
CA ILE A 151 -15.03 2.73 4.58
C ILE A 151 -15.07 1.55 3.62
N LYS A 152 -16.12 1.44 2.81
CA LYS A 152 -16.20 0.41 1.78
C LYS A 152 -15.11 0.65 0.73
N PRO A 153 -14.43 -0.39 0.24
CA PRO A 153 -13.52 -0.23 -0.88
C PRO A 153 -14.31 0.14 -2.15
N ALA A 154 -13.60 0.62 -3.17
CA ALA A 154 -14.10 0.57 -4.52
C ALA A 154 -13.83 -0.83 -5.12
N LEU A 155 -14.80 -1.32 -5.88
CA LEU A 155 -14.71 -2.60 -6.57
C LEU A 155 -14.84 -2.33 -8.06
N THR A 156 -13.80 -2.63 -8.82
CA THR A 156 -13.75 -2.39 -10.26
C THR A 156 -13.73 -3.72 -10.99
N PHE A 157 -14.65 -3.89 -11.93
CA PHE A 157 -14.74 -5.04 -12.81
C PHE A 157 -14.50 -4.58 -14.24
N CYS A 158 -13.50 -5.15 -14.90
CA CYS A 158 -13.22 -4.93 -16.31
C CYS A 158 -13.45 -6.21 -17.09
N ILE A 159 -13.88 -6.02 -18.33
CA ILE A 159 -14.10 -7.12 -19.25
C ILE A 159 -12.87 -7.24 -20.12
N SER A 160 -12.32 -8.45 -20.24
CA SER A 160 -11.24 -8.68 -21.19
C SER A 160 -11.72 -8.62 -22.64
N ASN A 161 -12.98 -8.99 -22.89
CA ASN A 161 -13.59 -8.92 -24.21
C ASN A 161 -14.50 -7.70 -24.38
N LEU A 162 -14.09 -6.78 -25.25
CA LEU A 162 -14.80 -5.53 -25.50
C LEU A 162 -15.88 -5.63 -26.55
N ILE A 163 -15.74 -6.57 -27.49
CA ILE A 163 -16.55 -6.60 -28.70
C ILE A 163 -17.25 -7.94 -28.83
N ASN A 164 -18.54 -7.87 -29.10
CA ASN A 164 -19.28 -9.05 -29.51
C ASN A 164 -18.88 -9.39 -30.95
N ARG A 165 -18.37 -10.61 -31.15
CA ARG A 165 -17.91 -11.09 -32.46
C ARG A 165 -19.00 -11.02 -33.52
N THR A 166 -20.20 -11.49 -33.22
CA THR A 166 -21.33 -11.49 -34.15
C THR A 166 -21.66 -10.07 -34.60
N TYR A 167 -21.67 -9.12 -33.67
CA TYR A 167 -21.87 -7.71 -33.97
C TYR A 167 -20.75 -7.16 -34.87
N PHE A 168 -19.49 -7.45 -34.55
CA PHE A 168 -18.35 -7.02 -35.37
C PHE A 168 -18.44 -7.54 -36.80
N CYS A 169 -18.68 -8.85 -37.00
CA CYS A 169 -18.78 -9.43 -38.33
C CYS A 169 -20.03 -9.01 -39.09
N THR A 170 -21.08 -8.53 -38.41
CA THR A 170 -22.24 -7.93 -39.07
C THR A 170 -21.91 -6.57 -39.64
N GLU A 171 -21.14 -5.76 -38.91
CA GLU A 171 -20.76 -4.40 -39.32
C GLU A 171 -19.59 -4.41 -40.33
N TYR A 172 -18.65 -5.35 -40.16
CA TYR A 172 -17.43 -5.48 -40.96
C TYR A 172 -17.28 -6.90 -41.54
N PRO A 173 -18.21 -7.35 -42.41
CA PRO A 173 -18.20 -8.71 -42.92
C PRO A 173 -16.95 -9.04 -43.74
N ASN A 174 -16.32 -8.04 -44.36
CA ASN A 174 -15.10 -8.20 -45.14
C ASN A 174 -13.84 -8.45 -44.28
N LEU A 175 -13.93 -8.31 -42.95
CA LEU A 175 -12.85 -8.61 -42.01
C LEU A 175 -13.11 -9.92 -41.24
N CYS A 176 -14.10 -10.69 -41.68
CA CYS A 176 -14.43 -11.97 -41.11
C CYS A 176 -14.47 -13.06 -42.17
N THR A 177 -14.08 -14.26 -41.77
CA THR A 177 -14.08 -15.45 -42.62
C THR A 177 -14.85 -16.58 -41.94
N GLU A 178 -15.37 -17.50 -42.75
CA GLU A 178 -15.92 -18.75 -42.23
C GLU A 178 -14.77 -19.70 -41.86
N PRO A 179 -14.85 -20.40 -40.73
CA PRO A 179 -13.84 -21.38 -40.38
C PRO A 179 -13.84 -22.52 -41.41
N SER A 180 -12.65 -22.95 -41.84
CA SER A 180 -12.46 -23.99 -42.86
C SER A 180 -13.20 -25.30 -42.53
N ASN A 181 -13.29 -25.63 -41.24
CA ASN A 181 -14.06 -26.75 -40.72
C ASN A 181 -14.83 -26.32 -39.47
N VAL A 182 -16.12 -26.04 -39.63
CA VAL A 182 -17.01 -25.60 -38.54
C VAL A 182 -17.06 -26.62 -37.40
N THR A 183 -17.10 -27.92 -37.72
CA THR A 183 -17.20 -28.98 -36.71
C THR A 183 -15.96 -29.01 -35.81
N GLU A 184 -14.78 -29.04 -36.42
CA GLU A 184 -13.50 -29.02 -35.69
C GLU A 184 -13.33 -27.75 -34.87
N PHE A 185 -13.71 -26.59 -35.45
CA PHE A 185 -13.68 -25.31 -34.74
C PHE A 185 -14.57 -25.35 -33.48
N CYS A 186 -15.79 -25.88 -33.60
CA CYS A 186 -16.72 -25.97 -32.48
C CYS A 186 -16.34 -27.01 -31.43
N GLU A 187 -15.68 -28.10 -31.82
CA GLU A 187 -15.10 -29.05 -30.87
C GLU A 187 -13.99 -28.39 -30.04
N LYS A 188 -13.14 -27.58 -30.68
CA LYS A 188 -12.05 -26.86 -30.01
C LYS A 188 -12.56 -25.68 -29.16
N TYR A 189 -13.56 -24.96 -29.64
CA TYR A 189 -14.07 -23.73 -29.03
C TYR A 189 -15.60 -23.76 -28.82
N PRO A 190 -16.11 -24.65 -27.96
CA PRO A 190 -17.55 -24.91 -27.82
C PRO A 190 -18.34 -23.68 -27.34
N LEU A 191 -17.72 -22.78 -26.59
CA LEU A 191 -18.38 -21.54 -26.13
C LEU A 191 -18.77 -20.60 -27.27
N ASN A 192 -18.11 -20.72 -28.42
CA ASN A 192 -18.32 -19.85 -29.57
C ASN A 192 -19.33 -20.42 -30.58
N CYS A 193 -19.89 -21.61 -30.32
CA CYS A 193 -20.81 -22.29 -31.22
C CYS A 193 -22.14 -22.54 -30.49
N ASN A 194 -23.08 -21.61 -30.65
CA ASN A 194 -24.37 -21.69 -29.98
C ASN A 194 -25.50 -21.80 -31.04
N GLY A 195 -26.01 -23.01 -31.26
CA GLY A 195 -27.13 -23.26 -32.17
C GLY A 195 -26.74 -23.49 -33.63
N ASN A 196 -27.31 -22.70 -34.54
CA ASN A 196 -27.13 -22.88 -35.98
C ASN A 196 -25.79 -22.29 -36.46
N ASN A 197 -24.78 -23.16 -36.63
CA ASN A 197 -23.42 -22.76 -36.97
C ASN A 197 -23.18 -22.55 -38.47
N SER A 198 -24.22 -22.64 -39.32
CA SER A 198 -24.06 -22.50 -40.79
C SER A 198 -23.52 -21.15 -41.25
N ASN A 199 -23.71 -20.09 -40.45
CA ASN A 199 -23.28 -18.73 -40.77
C ASN A 199 -22.24 -18.22 -39.74
N LEU A 200 -21.44 -19.13 -39.17
CA LEU A 200 -20.45 -18.79 -38.17
C LEU A 200 -19.30 -18.00 -38.81
N LEU A 201 -19.24 -16.71 -38.55
CA LEU A 201 -18.13 -15.84 -38.97
C LEU A 201 -17.17 -15.60 -37.80
N ILE A 202 -15.88 -15.67 -38.09
CA ILE A 202 -14.80 -15.33 -37.15
C ILE A 202 -13.94 -14.21 -37.72
N PRO A 203 -13.37 -13.32 -36.88
CA PRO A 203 -12.40 -12.34 -37.35
C PRO A 203 -11.21 -13.08 -37.97
N ASP A 204 -10.77 -12.62 -39.15
CA ASP A 204 -9.68 -13.26 -39.88
C ASP A 204 -8.36 -13.11 -39.10
N SER A 205 -7.83 -14.24 -38.60
CA SER A 205 -6.62 -14.25 -37.79
C SER A 205 -5.36 -13.94 -38.59
N GLU A 206 -5.32 -14.28 -39.88
CA GLU A 206 -4.14 -14.01 -40.73
C GLU A 206 -4.02 -12.51 -41.05
N GLU A 207 -5.15 -11.81 -41.20
CA GLU A 207 -5.16 -10.35 -41.33
C GLU A 207 -4.83 -9.64 -40.02
N LEU A 208 -5.19 -10.23 -38.87
CA LEU A 208 -4.92 -9.69 -37.54
C LEU A 208 -3.45 -9.80 -37.07
N GLU A 209 -2.56 -10.43 -37.83
CA GLU A 209 -1.11 -10.45 -37.52
C GLU A 209 -0.30 -9.41 -38.34
N GLY A 210 -0.93 -8.66 -39.26
CA GLY A 210 -0.25 -7.79 -40.22
C GLY A 210 -0.72 -6.32 -40.28
N ARG A 211 -0.48 -5.64 -41.41
CA ARG A 211 -0.90 -4.24 -41.69
C ARG A 211 -2.41 -3.99 -41.51
N TYR A 212 -3.23 -5.04 -41.48
CA TYR A 212 -4.67 -4.96 -41.27
C TYR A 212 -5.09 -4.86 -39.80
N ILE A 213 -4.16 -5.07 -38.84
CA ILE A 213 -4.37 -4.72 -37.43
C ILE A 213 -4.86 -3.28 -37.33
N VAL A 214 -4.32 -2.35 -38.12
CA VAL A 214 -4.71 -0.93 -38.06
C VAL A 214 -6.18 -0.74 -38.42
N LYS A 215 -6.69 -1.41 -39.46
CA LYS A 215 -8.11 -1.29 -39.87
C LYS A 215 -9.06 -1.95 -38.88
N ALA A 216 -8.70 -3.14 -38.39
CA ALA A 216 -9.48 -3.81 -37.36
C ALA A 216 -9.47 -3.00 -36.05
N LEU A 217 -8.31 -2.48 -35.64
CA LEU A 217 -8.11 -1.57 -34.51
C LEU A 217 -8.94 -0.29 -34.66
N GLU A 218 -8.93 0.34 -35.83
CA GLU A 218 -9.75 1.51 -36.12
C GLU A 218 -11.25 1.19 -36.04
N ALA A 219 -11.69 0.05 -36.59
CA ALA A 219 -13.07 -0.40 -36.48
C ALA A 219 -13.47 -0.66 -35.02
N VAL A 220 -12.62 -1.37 -34.27
CA VAL A 220 -12.79 -1.61 -32.83
C VAL A 220 -12.86 -0.29 -32.06
N GLN A 221 -11.94 0.64 -32.34
CA GLN A 221 -11.90 1.95 -31.70
C GLN A 221 -13.15 2.76 -32.04
N ARG A 222 -13.65 2.72 -33.27
CA ARG A 222 -14.91 3.38 -33.66
C ARG A 222 -16.11 2.81 -32.92
N LEU A 223 -16.25 1.48 -32.90
CA LEU A 223 -17.31 0.82 -32.13
C LEU A 223 -17.22 1.17 -30.64
N HIS A 224 -15.99 1.28 -30.12
CA HIS A 224 -15.75 1.67 -28.75
C HIS A 224 -16.11 3.15 -28.48
N LEU A 225 -15.77 4.07 -29.39
CA LEU A 225 -16.15 5.47 -29.30
C LEU A 225 -17.66 5.68 -29.39
N ASP A 226 -18.33 4.97 -30.30
CA ASP A 226 -19.80 5.00 -30.41
C ASP A 226 -20.47 4.49 -29.12
N TYR A 227 -19.84 3.52 -28.46
CA TYR A 227 -20.26 3.05 -27.15
C TYR A 227 -20.03 4.12 -26.06
N ILE A 228 -18.82 4.69 -25.95
CA ILE A 228 -18.48 5.76 -24.99
C ILE A 228 -19.45 6.95 -25.12
N HIS A 229 -19.78 7.34 -26.36
CA HIS A 229 -20.65 8.48 -26.61
C HIS A 229 -22.14 8.20 -26.39
N GLY A 230 -22.49 7.03 -25.83
CA GLY A 230 -23.87 6.67 -25.51
C GLY A 230 -24.78 6.56 -26.74
N ARG A 231 -24.19 6.45 -27.95
CA ARG A 231 -24.96 6.27 -29.19
C ARG A 231 -25.46 4.84 -29.33
N SER A 232 -24.79 3.89 -28.67
CA SER A 232 -25.29 2.52 -28.54
C SER A 232 -26.24 2.40 -27.34
N LYS A 233 -27.54 2.16 -27.62
CA LYS A 233 -28.56 1.85 -26.59
C LYS A 233 -28.42 0.44 -25.98
N ARG A 234 -27.42 -0.33 -26.39
CA ARG A 234 -27.20 -1.71 -25.92
C ARG A 234 -26.00 -1.71 -24.98
N ASN A 235 -26.21 -1.33 -23.72
CA ASN A 235 -25.30 -1.77 -22.67
C ASN A 235 -25.44 -3.29 -22.63
N PRO A 236 -24.42 -4.08 -23.03
CA PRO A 236 -24.59 -5.51 -23.11
C PRO A 236 -24.78 -6.10 -21.70
N TRP A 237 -24.45 -5.34 -20.65
CA TRP A 237 -24.24 -5.87 -19.32
C TRP A 237 -25.36 -5.45 -18.38
N SER A 238 -25.94 -6.43 -17.68
CA SER A 238 -26.71 -6.15 -16.47
C SER A 238 -25.84 -6.49 -15.26
N LEU A 239 -25.19 -5.47 -14.72
CA LEU A 239 -24.45 -5.59 -13.48
C LEU A 239 -25.37 -5.15 -12.34
N ARG A 240 -25.86 -6.10 -11.55
CA ARG A 240 -26.74 -5.80 -10.41
C ARG A 240 -25.99 -6.04 -9.11
N ASN A 241 -25.78 -4.97 -8.35
CA ASN A 241 -25.46 -5.08 -6.94
C ASN A 241 -26.76 -5.46 -6.22
N LEU A 242 -26.75 -6.58 -5.50
CA LEU A 242 -27.95 -7.05 -4.77
C LEU A 242 -28.07 -6.43 -3.38
N CYS A 243 -27.00 -5.79 -2.90
CA CYS A 243 -27.00 -5.08 -1.62
C CYS A 243 -27.41 -3.61 -1.76
N THR A 244 -27.23 -3.00 -2.95
CA THR A 244 -27.58 -1.60 -3.20
C THR A 244 -28.18 -1.40 -4.58
N ASP A 245 -29.27 -0.63 -4.69
CA ASP A 245 -29.86 -0.20 -5.97
C ASP A 245 -29.01 0.89 -6.68
N ARG A 246 -27.71 0.98 -6.38
CA ARG A 246 -26.86 2.06 -6.92
C ARG A 246 -26.18 1.61 -8.20
N ASP A 247 -26.29 2.49 -9.19
CA ASP A 247 -25.61 2.34 -10.47
C ASP A 247 -24.09 2.33 -10.27
N MET A 248 -23.44 1.40 -10.96
CA MET A 248 -21.99 1.34 -11.02
C MET A 248 -21.48 2.40 -12.00
N LYS A 249 -20.37 3.05 -11.67
CA LYS A 249 -19.78 4.07 -12.54
C LYS A 249 -19.02 3.38 -13.65
N GLU A 250 -19.35 3.73 -14.88
CA GLU A 250 -18.61 3.29 -16.06
C GLU A 250 -17.29 4.06 -16.13
N ASN A 251 -16.20 3.34 -16.34
CA ASN A 251 -14.86 3.89 -16.51
C ASN A 251 -14.19 3.21 -17.69
N PHE A 252 -13.44 3.99 -18.46
CA PHE A 252 -12.63 3.48 -19.57
C PHE A 252 -11.17 3.48 -19.15
N ILE A 253 -10.53 2.32 -19.22
CA ILE A 253 -9.12 2.16 -18.86
C ILE A 253 -8.33 1.84 -20.13
N PHE A 254 -7.45 2.77 -20.52
CA PHE A 254 -6.58 2.58 -21.68
C PHE A 254 -5.57 1.47 -21.42
N ASP A 255 -5.55 0.45 -22.26
CA ASP A 255 -4.52 -0.58 -22.30
C ASP A 255 -3.33 -0.09 -23.12
N GLN A 256 -2.19 0.10 -22.48
CA GLN A 256 -0.98 0.52 -23.17
C GLN A 256 -0.40 -0.58 -24.07
N TYR A 257 -0.68 -1.86 -23.78
CA TYR A 257 -0.14 -2.99 -24.53
C TYR A 257 -0.96 -3.25 -25.78
N THR A 258 -2.28 -3.20 -25.65
CA THR A 258 -3.19 -3.50 -26.76
C THR A 258 -3.65 -2.25 -27.50
N GLY A 259 -3.46 -1.05 -26.94
CA GLY A 259 -3.92 0.21 -27.51
C GLY A 259 -5.44 0.38 -27.47
N PHE A 260 -6.15 -0.47 -26.72
CA PHE A 260 -7.61 -0.44 -26.58
C PHE A 260 -8.03 0.10 -25.22
N TYR A 261 -9.19 0.73 -25.18
CA TYR A 261 -9.84 1.08 -23.92
C TYR A 261 -10.69 -0.11 -23.45
N SER A 262 -10.40 -0.64 -22.27
CA SER A 262 -11.27 -1.60 -21.60
C SER A 262 -12.40 -0.85 -20.91
N MET A 263 -13.64 -1.31 -21.14
CA MET A 263 -14.79 -0.86 -20.38
C MET A 263 -14.79 -1.56 -19.02
N CYS A 264 -14.90 -0.75 -17.99
CA CYS A 264 -14.87 -1.18 -16.61
C CYS A 264 -16.02 -0.54 -15.84
N TYR A 265 -16.50 -1.25 -14.82
CA TYR A 265 -17.56 -0.79 -13.95
C TYR A 265 -17.05 -0.77 -12.53
N SER A 266 -17.15 0.38 -11.88
CA SER A 266 -16.65 0.57 -10.52
C SER A 266 -17.78 0.91 -9.58
N SER A 267 -17.88 0.14 -8.49
CA SER A 267 -18.79 0.44 -7.37
C SER A 267 -18.06 1.30 -6.34
N ASN A 268 -18.77 2.24 -5.73
CA ASN A 268 -18.26 3.14 -4.69
C ASN A 268 -16.99 3.93 -5.08
N LEU A 269 -16.81 4.22 -6.37
CA LEU A 269 -15.70 5.06 -6.84
C LEU A 269 -16.02 6.56 -6.66
N ARG A 270 -15.09 7.32 -6.07
CA ARG A 270 -15.22 8.73 -5.67
C ARG A 270 -14.08 9.60 -6.19
N LEU A 271 -13.64 9.37 -7.43
CA LEU A 271 -12.60 10.18 -8.08
C LEU A 271 -13.08 11.61 -8.35
N ASP A 272 -14.18 11.73 -9.09
CA ASP A 272 -14.65 13.01 -9.64
C ASP A 272 -16.00 13.46 -9.02
N ASP A 273 -16.36 12.86 -7.88
CA ASP A 273 -17.67 13.03 -7.24
C ASP A 273 -17.52 13.64 -5.86
N ASN A 274 -18.38 14.61 -5.56
CA ASN A 274 -18.38 15.32 -4.28
C ASN A 274 -18.98 14.50 -3.13
N ALA A 275 -19.56 13.34 -3.45
CA ALA A 275 -20.08 12.40 -2.47
C ALA A 275 -18.97 11.80 -1.60
N GLU A 276 -19.32 11.55 -0.34
CA GLU A 276 -18.50 10.76 0.57
C GLU A 276 -18.49 9.29 0.15
N PRO A 277 -17.41 8.54 0.43
CA PRO A 277 -17.41 7.10 0.21
C PRO A 277 -18.47 6.42 1.10
N GLU A 278 -19.01 5.32 0.61
CA GLU A 278 -19.91 4.51 1.40
C GLU A 278 -19.17 3.90 2.60
N LYS A 279 -19.90 3.75 3.71
CA LYS A 279 -19.41 3.10 4.92
C LYS A 279 -20.19 1.82 5.14
N TRP A 280 -19.49 0.77 5.54
CA TRP A 280 -20.08 -0.48 5.96
C TRP A 280 -20.05 -0.54 7.48
N ASN A 281 -21.21 -0.75 8.08
CA ASN A 281 -21.34 -0.94 9.53
C ASN A 281 -21.63 -2.42 9.79
N LYS A 282 -20.70 -3.07 10.49
CA LYS A 282 -20.75 -4.50 10.84
C LYS A 282 -22.03 -4.89 11.57
N ASN A 283 -22.58 -3.99 12.38
CA ASN A 283 -23.78 -4.22 13.18
C ASN A 283 -25.08 -3.98 12.40
N SER A 284 -25.02 -3.33 11.24
CA SER A 284 -26.20 -2.96 10.42
C SER A 284 -26.61 -4.02 9.40
N SER A 285 -25.86 -5.11 9.27
CA SER A 285 -26.07 -6.09 8.20
C SER A 285 -27.39 -6.87 8.40
N PRO A 286 -28.25 -7.00 7.37
CA PRO A 286 -29.51 -7.74 7.45
C PRO A 286 -29.32 -9.15 8.02
N ARG A 287 -30.29 -9.59 8.86
CA ARG A 287 -30.25 -10.92 9.48
C ARG A 287 -30.17 -12.00 8.38
N GLY A 288 -29.00 -12.61 8.21
CA GLY A 288 -28.77 -13.69 7.24
C GLY A 288 -27.49 -13.53 6.41
N VAL A 289 -26.96 -12.32 6.27
CA VAL A 289 -25.74 -12.05 5.46
C VAL A 289 -24.65 -11.40 6.32
N ARG A 290 -24.41 -11.97 7.51
CA ARG A 290 -23.43 -11.40 8.45
C ARG A 290 -22.03 -11.40 7.80
N ASN A 291 -21.36 -10.26 7.87
CA ASN A 291 -19.98 -10.02 7.39
C ASN A 291 -19.79 -9.89 5.86
N MET A 292 -20.86 -9.75 5.07
CA MET A 292 -20.72 -9.43 3.66
C MET A 292 -20.74 -7.91 3.44
N ILE A 293 -19.73 -7.40 2.74
CA ILE A 293 -19.62 -5.97 2.41
C ILE A 293 -20.45 -5.66 1.15
N ASP A 294 -20.32 -6.49 0.11
CA ASP A 294 -21.04 -6.38 -1.14
C ASP A 294 -21.27 -7.77 -1.76
N TYR A 295 -22.31 -7.87 -2.61
CA TYR A 295 -22.62 -9.06 -3.40
C TYR A 295 -23.02 -8.64 -4.82
N PHE A 296 -22.31 -9.18 -5.81
CA PHE A 296 -22.57 -8.91 -7.22
C PHE A 296 -22.95 -10.19 -7.94
N THR A 297 -23.97 -10.11 -8.77
CA THR A 297 -24.23 -11.12 -9.81
C THR A 297 -23.86 -10.53 -11.15
N LEU A 298 -22.82 -11.10 -11.76
CA LEU A 298 -22.32 -10.67 -13.06
C LEU A 298 -23.02 -11.51 -14.13
N GLN A 299 -23.93 -10.89 -14.89
CA GLN A 299 -24.55 -11.53 -16.06
C GLN A 299 -23.93 -10.95 -17.32
N MET A 300 -23.25 -11.80 -18.08
CA MET A 300 -22.82 -11.44 -19.42
C MET A 300 -23.87 -11.93 -20.42
N PRO A 301 -24.29 -11.07 -21.36
CA PRO A 301 -25.38 -11.38 -22.27
C PRO A 301 -24.98 -12.52 -23.21
N ASN A 302 -23.73 -12.52 -23.67
CA ASN A 302 -23.19 -13.45 -24.65
C ASN A 302 -21.81 -13.90 -24.17
N ASN A 303 -21.57 -15.21 -24.19
CA ASN A 303 -20.26 -15.83 -23.94
C ASN A 303 -19.30 -15.71 -25.15
N GLU A 304 -19.70 -14.97 -26.18
CA GLU A 304 -18.91 -14.78 -27.39
C GLU A 304 -17.72 -13.86 -27.12
N SER A 305 -16.53 -14.35 -27.46
CA SER A 305 -15.32 -13.56 -27.46
C SER A 305 -15.03 -13.01 -28.85
N PHE A 306 -14.51 -11.77 -28.95
CA PHE A 306 -13.97 -11.26 -30.21
C PHE A 306 -12.85 -12.18 -30.71
N LEU A 307 -11.90 -12.50 -29.81
CA LEU A 307 -10.87 -13.50 -30.06
C LEU A 307 -11.37 -14.86 -29.59
N TYR A 308 -11.76 -15.70 -30.53
CA TYR A 308 -12.36 -17.02 -30.24
C TYR A 308 -11.46 -17.93 -29.39
N GLU A 309 -10.14 -17.72 -29.44
CA GLU A 309 -9.16 -18.46 -28.63
C GLU A 309 -9.20 -18.07 -27.14
N ASN A 310 -9.60 -16.84 -26.86
CA ASN A 310 -9.66 -16.31 -25.50
C ASN A 310 -11.10 -16.38 -25.02
N ALA A 311 -11.37 -17.29 -24.08
CA ALA A 311 -12.63 -17.22 -23.36
C ALA A 311 -12.75 -15.83 -22.72
N PRO A 312 -13.94 -15.20 -22.71
CA PRO A 312 -14.08 -13.94 -22.05
C PRO A 312 -13.67 -14.10 -20.58
N LYS A 313 -13.16 -13.04 -19.97
CA LYS A 313 -12.79 -13.04 -18.57
C LYS A 313 -13.24 -11.74 -17.95
N ILE A 314 -13.61 -11.82 -16.68
CA ILE A 314 -13.82 -10.63 -15.87
C ILE A 314 -12.57 -10.47 -15.02
N ILE A 315 -11.90 -9.33 -15.17
CA ILE A 315 -10.76 -8.98 -14.35
C ILE A 315 -11.29 -8.04 -13.27
N PHE A 316 -10.98 -8.32 -12.02
CA PHE A 316 -11.49 -7.52 -10.90
C PHE A 316 -10.37 -6.94 -10.03
N SER A 317 -10.64 -5.82 -9.40
CA SER A 317 -9.79 -5.30 -8.33
C SER A 317 -10.57 -4.67 -7.19
N VAL A 318 -9.90 -4.64 -6.04
CA VAL A 318 -10.37 -4.03 -4.80
C VAL A 318 -9.37 -2.95 -4.44
N HIS A 319 -9.82 -1.69 -4.39
CA HIS A 319 -8.94 -0.56 -4.16
C HIS A 319 -9.61 0.53 -3.33
N SER A 320 -8.86 1.57 -2.98
CA SER A 320 -9.42 2.73 -2.28
C SER A 320 -10.46 3.44 -3.17
N PRO A 321 -11.57 3.95 -2.61
CA PRO A 321 -12.56 4.76 -3.34
C PRO A 321 -12.00 5.99 -4.06
N PHE A 322 -10.82 6.44 -3.65
CA PHE A 322 -10.24 7.73 -4.07
C PHE A 322 -9.11 7.58 -5.09
N VAL A 323 -8.74 6.34 -5.42
CA VAL A 323 -7.69 6.06 -6.41
C VAL A 323 -8.27 5.29 -7.57
N ARG A 324 -7.80 5.59 -8.78
CA ARG A 324 -8.12 4.79 -9.96
C ARG A 324 -7.16 3.62 -9.97
N ASP A 325 -7.70 2.41 -9.99
CA ASP A 325 -6.88 1.20 -10.13
C ASP A 325 -7.11 0.57 -11.51
N ASP A 326 -6.05 0.00 -12.08
CA ASP A 326 -6.14 -0.80 -13.29
C ASP A 326 -6.10 -2.29 -12.90
N PRO A 327 -7.26 -2.97 -12.89
CA PRO A 327 -7.33 -4.38 -12.46
C PRO A 327 -6.49 -5.32 -13.35
N ARG A 328 -6.12 -4.90 -14.56
CA ARG A 328 -5.30 -5.69 -15.49
C ARG A 328 -3.85 -5.83 -15.04
N ILE A 329 -3.35 -4.93 -14.18
CA ILE A 329 -1.99 -5.03 -13.63
C ILE A 329 -1.89 -6.20 -12.66
N LEU A 330 -2.90 -6.38 -11.80
CA LEU A 330 -2.92 -7.44 -10.81
C LEU A 330 -3.48 -8.77 -11.34
N GLN A 331 -4.20 -8.74 -12.48
CA GLN A 331 -4.72 -9.91 -13.19
C GLN A 331 -5.54 -10.87 -12.32
N ASN A 332 -6.41 -10.36 -11.45
CA ASN A 332 -7.34 -11.23 -10.73
C ASN A 332 -8.51 -11.62 -11.67
N GLU A 333 -8.36 -12.75 -12.34
CA GLU A 333 -9.34 -13.24 -13.31
C GLU A 333 -10.45 -14.08 -12.64
N LEU A 334 -11.70 -13.72 -12.94
CA LEU A 334 -12.91 -14.47 -12.60
C LEU A 334 -13.36 -15.27 -13.82
N LYS A 335 -13.69 -16.55 -13.59
CA LYS A 335 -14.24 -17.47 -14.58
C LYS A 335 -15.76 -17.51 -14.46
N PHE A 336 -16.45 -17.68 -15.58
CA PHE A 336 -17.91 -17.81 -15.61
C PHE A 336 -18.40 -19.09 -14.92
N GLY A 337 -19.66 -19.02 -14.48
CA GLY A 337 -20.34 -20.14 -13.82
C GLY A 337 -19.77 -20.49 -12.44
N ARG A 338 -18.97 -19.60 -11.84
CA ARG A 338 -18.36 -19.81 -10.52
C ARG A 338 -18.75 -18.71 -9.55
N THR A 339 -18.89 -19.10 -8.29
CA THR A 339 -19.05 -18.18 -7.15
C THR A 339 -17.69 -17.95 -6.51
N TYR A 340 -17.38 -16.70 -6.21
CA TYR A 340 -16.12 -16.28 -5.60
C TYR A 340 -16.39 -15.61 -4.26
N GLU A 341 -15.60 -15.98 -3.26
CA GLU A 341 -15.58 -15.30 -1.96
C GLU A 341 -14.26 -14.53 -1.84
N VAL A 342 -14.35 -13.21 -1.69
CA VAL A 342 -13.19 -12.32 -1.61
C VAL A 342 -13.10 -11.74 -0.21
N ASN A 343 -12.09 -12.16 0.54
CA ASN A 343 -11.82 -11.65 1.87
C ASN A 343 -10.89 -10.43 1.79
N VAL A 344 -11.36 -9.29 2.29
CA VAL A 344 -10.64 -8.01 2.21
C VAL A 344 -10.11 -7.61 3.58
N ARG A 345 -8.87 -7.11 3.62
CA ARG A 345 -8.28 -6.49 4.82
C ARG A 345 -7.87 -5.07 4.47
N LEU A 346 -8.47 -4.11 5.16
CA LEU A 346 -8.11 -2.70 5.03
C LEU A 346 -6.71 -2.48 5.63
N LYS A 347 -5.89 -1.71 4.93
CA LYS A 347 -4.63 -1.19 5.41
C LYS A 347 -4.69 0.33 5.30
N GLU A 348 -4.38 1.00 6.39
CA GLU A 348 -4.25 2.45 6.44
C GLU A 348 -2.83 2.78 6.84
N GLU A 349 -2.24 3.76 6.16
CA GLU A 349 -0.90 4.26 6.44
C GLU A 349 -1.05 5.73 6.84
N HIS A 350 -0.55 6.07 8.02
CA HIS A 350 -0.51 7.43 8.53
C HIS A 350 0.94 7.90 8.49
N LEU A 351 1.19 8.91 7.70
CA LEU A 351 2.51 9.42 7.45
C LEU A 351 2.60 10.84 8.04
N LEU A 352 3.81 11.20 8.44
CA LEU A 352 4.04 12.51 9.06
C LEU A 352 4.05 13.59 7.97
N GLN A 353 3.71 14.82 8.32
CA GLN A 353 3.83 15.95 7.39
C GLN A 353 5.27 16.47 7.37
N HIS A 354 5.61 17.35 6.42
CA HIS A 354 6.89 18.08 6.44
C HIS A 354 7.14 18.69 7.84
N PRO A 355 8.37 18.61 8.41
CA PRO A 355 9.67 18.34 7.80
C PRO A 355 10.11 16.87 7.69
N TYR A 356 9.27 15.91 8.08
CA TYR A 356 9.63 14.50 7.99
C TYR A 356 9.76 14.06 6.51
N PRO A 357 10.67 13.11 6.20
CA PRO A 357 10.97 12.69 4.83
C PRO A 357 9.93 11.69 4.29
N THR A 358 8.67 12.07 4.36
CA THR A 358 7.52 11.23 3.99
C THR A 358 6.86 11.69 2.69
N ASP A 359 7.17 12.89 2.17
CA ASP A 359 6.60 13.50 0.94
C ASP A 359 5.09 13.27 0.80
N CYS A 360 4.37 13.58 1.87
CA CYS A 360 2.94 13.28 1.99
C CYS A 360 2.09 14.52 1.86
N THR A 361 1.04 14.38 1.06
CA THR A 361 -0.01 15.39 0.92
C THR A 361 -1.34 14.79 1.38
N ASP A 362 -2.01 15.47 2.32
CA ASP A 362 -3.36 15.08 2.73
C ASP A 362 -4.38 15.66 1.73
N TYR A 363 -4.60 14.90 0.65
CA TYR A 363 -5.51 15.31 -0.42
C TYR A 363 -6.96 15.43 0.06
N GLU A 364 -7.38 14.64 1.04
CA GLU A 364 -8.72 14.73 1.63
C GLU A 364 -8.92 16.05 2.38
N ASP A 365 -7.96 16.44 3.21
CA ASP A 365 -8.03 17.70 3.93
C ASP A 365 -7.92 18.90 2.98
N LEU A 366 -7.06 18.84 1.95
CA LEU A 366 -7.00 19.88 0.91
C LEU A 366 -8.32 19.99 0.15
N TRP A 367 -8.89 18.86 -0.27
CA TRP A 367 -10.18 18.81 -0.96
C TRP A 367 -11.31 19.41 -0.11
N ARG A 368 -11.39 19.08 1.18
CA ARG A 368 -12.36 19.68 2.11
C ARG A 368 -12.16 21.19 2.27
N LYS A 369 -10.91 21.64 2.43
CA LYS A 369 -10.57 23.07 2.55
C LYS A 369 -10.92 23.85 1.28
N ASN A 370 -10.85 23.20 0.13
CA ASN A 370 -11.18 23.79 -1.17
C ASN A 370 -12.67 23.61 -1.54
N ASN A 371 -13.58 23.62 -0.56
CA ASN A 371 -15.02 23.45 -0.79
C ASN A 371 -15.37 22.20 -1.63
N LYS A 372 -14.67 21.08 -1.37
CA LYS A 372 -14.85 19.82 -2.10
C LYS A 372 -14.49 19.93 -3.58
N THR A 373 -13.45 20.69 -3.90
CA THR A 373 -12.91 20.79 -5.26
C THR A 373 -11.43 20.40 -5.31
N GLY A 374 -10.98 19.89 -6.45
CA GLY A 374 -9.61 19.44 -6.67
C GLY A 374 -9.41 17.92 -6.53
N PRO A 375 -8.17 17.46 -6.73
CA PRO A 375 -7.83 16.04 -6.71
C PRO A 375 -7.90 15.47 -5.29
N ARG A 376 -8.43 14.26 -5.16
CA ARG A 376 -8.50 13.51 -3.89
C ARG A 376 -7.39 12.47 -3.73
N SER A 377 -6.52 12.35 -4.73
CA SER A 377 -5.37 11.46 -4.74
C SER A 377 -4.28 11.97 -5.66
N GLN A 378 -3.06 11.47 -5.46
CA GLN A 378 -1.91 11.83 -6.28
C GLN A 378 -2.10 11.37 -7.74
N GLU A 379 -2.71 10.19 -7.96
CA GLU A 379 -2.96 9.65 -9.29
C GLU A 379 -3.89 10.56 -10.09
N VAL A 380 -4.88 11.17 -9.44
CA VAL A 380 -5.79 12.12 -10.09
C VAL A 380 -5.03 13.38 -10.51
N VAL A 381 -4.07 13.86 -9.71
CA VAL A 381 -3.20 15.01 -10.08
C VAL A 381 -2.46 14.73 -11.39
N LEU A 382 -1.94 13.52 -11.56
CA LEU A 382 -1.18 13.14 -12.76
C LEU A 382 -2.08 13.01 -14.01
N ILE A 383 -3.36 12.70 -13.82
CA ILE A 383 -4.31 12.48 -14.92
C ILE A 383 -4.99 13.78 -15.37
N ILE A 384 -5.25 14.74 -14.48
CA ILE A 384 -5.98 15.98 -14.83
C ILE A 384 -5.41 16.72 -16.04
N PRO A 385 -4.08 16.95 -16.17
CA PRO A 385 -3.51 17.62 -17.34
C PRO A 385 -3.82 16.89 -18.65
N LEU A 386 -3.86 15.56 -18.64
CA LEU A 386 -4.20 14.76 -19.83
C LEU A 386 -5.68 14.92 -20.21
N ILE A 387 -6.58 15.05 -19.22
CA ILE A 387 -8.01 15.28 -19.47
C ILE A 387 -8.25 16.68 -20.05
N LEU A 388 -7.60 17.71 -19.49
CA LEU A 388 -7.78 19.08 -19.96
C LEU A 388 -7.31 19.26 -21.41
N VAL A 389 -6.18 18.64 -21.78
CA VAL A 389 -5.69 18.65 -23.17
C VAL A 389 -6.61 17.91 -24.14
N SER A 390 -7.42 16.95 -23.67
CA SER A 390 -8.37 16.21 -24.53
C SER A 390 -9.70 16.92 -24.78
N ARG A 391 -9.98 18.01 -24.06
CA ARG A 391 -11.24 18.77 -24.16
C ARG A 391 -11.12 20.09 -24.95
N GLU A 392 -9.89 20.49 -25.26
CA GLU A 392 -9.58 21.55 -26.24
C GLU A 392 -9.42 20.92 -27.63
#